data_AF-A0A7J8N1V0-F1
#
_entry.id   AF-A0A7J8N1V0-F1
#
_cell.length_a   1.000
_cell.length_b   1.000
_cell.length_c   1.000
_cell.angle_alpha   90.00
_cell.angle_beta   90.00
_cell.angle_gamma   90.00
#
_symmetry.space_group_name_H-M   'P 1'
#
loop_
_entity.id
_entity.type
_entity.pdbx_description
1 polymer ?
#
loop_
_entity_poly.entity_id
_entity_poly.type
_entity_poly.pdbx_seq_one_letter_code
_entity_poly.pdbx_strand_id
1 'polypeptide(L)' 'MLIDTICNGFALIRNIAEVRLIHEWYNKNWKVKFRHVLRGSNKVADCLAKAAIGKLKQVVLFPIPP' A
#
# COMPACT_ATOMS: atom_id res chain seq x y z
N MET A 1 -4.81 1.73 13.08
CA MET A 1 -6.19 1.35 12.68
C MET A 1 -6.25 0.49 11.41
N LEU A 2 -5.69 0.89 10.25
CA LEU A 2 -5.66 0.03 9.04
C LEU A 2 -4.67 -1.13 9.14
N ILE A 3 -3.43 -0.86 9.60
CA ILE A 3 -2.42 -1.91 9.81
C ILE A 3 -2.95 -2.97 10.79
N ASP A 4 -3.56 -2.54 11.90
CA ASP A 4 -4.18 -3.45 12.88
C ASP A 4 -5.30 -4.27 12.25
N THR A 5 -6.10 -3.68 11.36
CA THR A 5 -7.13 -4.41 10.61
C THR A 5 -6.52 -5.49 9.72
N ILE A 6 -5.41 -5.18 9.04
CA ILE A 6 -4.70 -6.11 8.15
C ILE A 6 -4.02 -7.23 8.95
N CYS A 7 -3.44 -6.93 10.11
CA CYS A 7 -2.66 -7.90 10.88
C CYS A 7 -3.53 -8.79 11.80
N ASN A 8 -4.66 -8.30 12.30
CA ASN A 8 -5.44 -8.98 13.35
C ASN A 8 -6.66 -9.77 12.82
N GLY A 9 -6.68 -10.15 11.54
CA GLY A 9 -7.74 -10.99 10.95
C GLY A 9 -9.08 -10.29 10.66
N PHE A 10 -9.29 -9.08 11.19
CA PHE A 10 -10.48 -8.25 10.90
C PHE A 10 -10.61 -7.87 9.42
N ALA A 11 -9.53 -7.97 8.64
CA ALA A 11 -9.54 -7.81 7.20
C ALA A 11 -10.54 -8.75 6.49
N LEU A 12 -10.74 -9.98 6.98
CA LEU A 12 -11.64 -10.97 6.38
C LEU A 12 -13.13 -10.59 6.49
N ILE A 13 -13.47 -9.81 7.52
CA ILE A 13 -14.84 -9.39 7.82
C ILE A 13 -15.18 -8.07 7.08
N ARG A 14 -14.18 -7.38 6.51
CA ARG A 14 -14.41 -6.15 5.77
C ARG A 14 -14.98 -6.42 4.38
N ASN A 15 -15.96 -5.60 3.98
CA ASN A 15 -16.53 -5.57 2.63
C ASN A 15 -15.60 -4.93 1.57
N ILE A 16 -14.33 -4.71 1.89
CA ILE A 16 -13.35 -4.09 1.00
C ILE A 16 -12.42 -5.20 0.50
N ALA A 17 -12.59 -5.59 -0.78
CA ALA A 17 -11.87 -6.71 -1.37
C ALA A 17 -10.34 -6.52 -1.30
N GLU A 18 -9.86 -5.30 -1.48
CA GLU A 18 -8.44 -4.96 -1.44
C GLU A 18 -7.83 -5.23 -0.07
N VAL A 19 -8.56 -4.97 1.01
CA VAL A 19 -8.08 -5.21 2.39
C VAL A 19 -7.94 -6.70 2.65
N ARG A 20 -8.87 -7.51 2.11
CA ARG A 20 -8.80 -8.98 2.18
C ARG A 20 -7.57 -9.52 1.42
N LEU A 21 -7.35 -9.03 0.20
CA LEU A 21 -6.18 -9.42 -0.60
C LEU A 21 -4.88 -9.08 0.13
N ILE A 22 -4.75 -7.89 0.70
CA ILE A 22 -3.53 -7.51 1.45
C ILE A 22 -3.31 -8.45 2.65
N HIS A 23 -4.37 -8.85 3.35
CA HIS A 23 -4.29 -9.80 4.47
C HIS A 23 -3.85 -11.20 4.01
N GLU A 24 -4.41 -11.71 2.91
CA GLU A 24 -3.99 -12.99 2.32
C GLU A 24 -2.50 -12.98 1.95
N TRP A 25 -2.02 -11.88 1.38
CA TRP A 25 -0.61 -11.71 1.03
C TRP A 25 0.30 -11.58 2.26
N TYR A 26 -0.17 -10.92 3.32
CA TYR A 26 0.54 -10.87 4.60
C TYR A 26 0.68 -12.25 5.24
N ASN A 27 -0.34 -13.10 5.14
CA ASN A 27 -0.33 -14.46 5.69
C ASN A 27 0.47 -15.47 4.84
N LYS A 28 0.97 -15.08 3.66
CA LYS A 28 1.97 -15.89 2.95
C LYS A 28 3.25 -15.95 3.78
N ASN A 29 4.13 -16.91 3.48
CA ASN A 29 5.42 -17.12 4.18
C ASN A 29 6.45 -16.00 3.91
N TRP A 30 6.01 -14.75 3.81
CA TRP A 30 6.81 -13.58 3.53
C TRP A 30 7.11 -12.84 4.84
N LYS A 31 8.34 -12.39 5.03
CA LYS A 31 8.73 -11.60 6.22
C LYS A 31 8.36 -10.12 6.02
N VAL A 32 7.09 -9.81 5.75
CA VAL A 32 6.61 -8.43 5.55
C VAL A 32 6.33 -7.76 6.88
N LYS A 33 6.81 -6.53 7.07
CA LYS A 33 6.50 -5.68 8.22
C LYS A 33 5.81 -4.41 7.73
N PHE A 34 4.66 -4.10 8.32
CA PHE A 34 3.96 -2.85 8.05
C PHE A 34 4.38 -1.76 9.06
N ARG A 35 4.56 -0.54 8.56
CA ARG A 35 4.81 0.65 9.38
C ARG A 35 4.00 1.81 8.83
N HIS A 36 3.34 2.54 9.72
CA HIS A 36 2.71 3.80 9.35
C HIS A 36 3.78 4.91 9.32
N VAL A 37 3.88 5.63 8.21
CA VAL A 37 4.81 6.75 8.02
C VAL A 37 4.00 7.99 7.69
N LEU A 38 4.32 9.10 8.35
CA LEU A 38 3.66 10.37 8.09
C LEU A 38 3.94 10.84 6.66
N ARG A 39 2.93 11.42 6.01
CA ARG A 39 3.04 11.96 4.65
C ARG A 39 4.24 12.88 4.46
N GLY A 40 4.48 13.79 5.41
CA GLY A 40 5.61 14.72 5.36
C GLY A 40 6.99 14.04 5.42
N SER A 41 7.04 12.81 5.91
CA SER A 41 8.26 11.98 5.99
C SER A 41 8.45 11.06 4.77
N ASN A 42 7.45 10.95 3.89
CA ASN A 42 7.49 10.12 2.68
C ASN A 42 7.14 10.94 1.43
N LYS A 43 7.83 12.06 1.24
CA LYS A 43 7.54 13.06 0.19
C LYS A 43 7.65 12.48 -1.22
N VAL A 44 8.64 11.61 -1.47
CA VAL A 44 8.84 11.01 -2.80
C VAL A 44 7.63 10.18 -3.21
N ALA A 45 7.17 9.26 -2.34
CA ALA A 45 5.99 8.45 -2.62
C ALA A 45 4.71 9.31 -2.77
N ASP A 46 4.55 10.36 -1.97
CA ASP A 46 3.42 11.30 -2.10
C ASP A 46 3.43 12.04 -3.46
N CYS A 47 4.60 12.50 -3.90
CA CYS A 47 4.75 13.14 -5.21
C CYS A 47 4.47 12.17 -6.36
N LEU A 48 4.99 10.94 -6.28
CA LEU A 48 4.74 9.91 -7.30
C LEU A 48 3.26 9.55 -7.39
N ALA A 49 2.61 9.36 -6.24
CA ALA A 49 1.18 9.08 -6.19
C ALA A 49 0.37 10.21 -6.86
N LYS A 50 0.68 11.48 -6.55
CA LYS A 50 0.03 12.64 -7.18
C LYS A 50 0.27 12.71 -8.69
N ALA A 51 1.49 12.45 -9.15
CA ALA A 51 1.83 12.48 -10.56
C ALA A 51 1.14 11.35 -11.36
N ALA A 52 0.84 10.23 -10.70
CA ALA A 52 0.19 9.06 -11.29
C ALA A 52 -1.35 9.09 -11.20
N ILE A 53 -1.96 10.00 -10.43
CA ILE A 53 -3.42 10.16 -10.35
C ILE A 53 -3.98 10.35 -11.77
N GLY A 54 -4.92 9.49 -12.15
CA GLY A 54 -5.58 9.52 -13.47
C GLY A 54 -4.86 8.77 -14.59
N LYS A 55 -3.67 8.19 -14.36
CA LYS A 55 -2.88 7.46 -15.38
C LYS A 55 -2.80 5.94 -15.14
N LEU A 56 -3.84 5.34 -14.55
CA LEU A 56 -3.87 3.92 -14.18
C LEU A 56 -3.63 2.92 -15.34
N LYS A 57 -3.68 3.37 -16.60
CA LYS A 57 -3.42 2.53 -17.80
C LYS A 57 -2.06 2.77 -18.46
N GLN A 58 -1.21 3.65 -17.90
CA GLN A 58 0.08 3.99 -18.50
C GLN A 58 1.19 3.72 -17.49
N VAL A 59 2.11 2.81 -17.83
CA VAL A 59 3.32 2.58 -17.04
C VAL A 59 4.13 3.87 -17.08
N VAL A 60 4.21 4.57 -15.96
CA VAL A 60 5.03 5.79 -15.84
C VAL A 60 6.46 5.36 -15.53
N LEU A 61 7.31 5.33 -16.57
CA LEU A 61 8.74 5.08 -16.44
C LEU A 61 9.42 6.37 -15.94
N PHE A 62 10.06 6.30 -14.78
CA PHE A 62 10.94 7.35 -14.28
C PHE A 62 12.39 6.95 -14.58
N PRO A 63 13.11 7.67 -15.46
CA PRO A 63 14.38 7.18 -15.99
C PRO A 63 15.55 7.17 -15.00
N ILE A 64 15.44 7.80 -13.81
CA ILE A 64 16.57 7.95 -12.87
C ILE A 64 16.03 8.10 -11.43
N PRO A 65 16.59 7.42 -10.39
CA PRO A 65 16.28 7.71 -8.99
C PRO A 65 17.13 8.89 -8.45
N PRO A 66 16.63 9.72 -7.52
CA PRO A 66 17.45 10.67 -6.76
C PRO A 66 18.32 9.98 -5.70
#